data_AF-A0A2Z6ZT70-F1
#
_entry.id   AF-A0A2Z6ZT70-F1
#
_cell.length_a   1.000
_cell.length_b   1.000
_cell.length_c   1.000
_cell.angle_alpha   90.00
_cell.angle_beta   90.00
_cell.angle_gamma   90.00
#
_symmetry.space_group_name_H-M   'P 1'
#
loop_
_entity.id
_entity.type
_entity.pdbx_description
1 polymer ?
#
loop_
_entity_poly.entity_id
_entity_poly.type
_entity_poly.pdbx_seq_one_letter_code
_entity_poly.pdbx_strand_id
1 'polypeptide(L)'
;MTINVSDEWLGTFVPIIVYWVYSGMYEMLGSLDVYRLHSRKEEDEKNLVPKKEVVKGVLLQQALQALVASILYAVKSIYNDFILLSEI
;
A
#
# COMPACT_ATOMS: atom_id res chain seq x y z
N MET A 1 26.33 3.29 -1.72
CA MET A 1 25.57 3.84 -0.58
C MET A 1 24.54 2.79 -0.20
N THR A 2 24.78 2.02 0.86
CA THR A 2 23.87 0.96 1.32
C THR A 2 22.77 1.60 2.15
N ILE A 3 21.52 1.50 1.70
CA ILE A 3 20.39 1.96 2.48
C ILE A 3 20.10 0.88 3.52
N ASN A 4 20.41 1.14 4.80
CA ASN A 4 20.12 0.22 5.88
C ASN A 4 18.69 0.49 6.38
N VAL A 5 17.71 -0.09 5.70
CA VAL A 5 16.29 -0.02 6.09
C VAL A 5 15.94 -1.31 6.82
N SER A 6 15.25 -1.21 7.95
CA SER A 6 14.82 -2.43 8.66
C SER A 6 13.71 -3.13 7.88
N ASP A 7 13.66 -4.45 7.98
CA ASP A 7 12.68 -5.29 7.27
C ASP A 7 11.24 -4.92 7.65
N GLU A 8 11.04 -4.41 8.86
CA GLU A 8 9.76 -3.91 9.36
C GLU A 8 9.24 -2.71 8.56
N TRP A 9 10.14 -1.76 8.29
CA TRP A 9 9.83 -0.59 7.46
C TRP A 9 9.60 -0.99 6.00
N LEU A 10 10.43 -1.88 5.46
CA LEU A 10 10.26 -2.36 4.08
C LEU A 10 8.92 -3.09 3.90
N GLY A 11 8.57 -4.01 4.80
CA GLY A 11 7.32 -4.76 4.73
C GLY A 11 6.07 -3.89 4.84
N THR A 12 6.16 -2.75 5.52
CA THR A 12 5.01 -1.85 5.71
C THR A 12 4.84 -0.87 4.55
N PHE A 13 5.93 -0.22 4.11
CA PHE A 13 5.84 0.92 3.19
C PHE A 13 6.03 0.55 1.72
N VAL A 14 6.78 -0.51 1.40
CA VAL A 14 7.00 -0.92 0.00
C VAL A 14 5.69 -1.21 -0.73
N PRO A 15 4.73 -1.98 -0.18
CA PRO A 15 3.46 -2.25 -0.86
C PRO A 15 2.65 -0.98 -1.13
N ILE A 16 2.69 0.00 -0.23
CA ILE A 16 2.01 1.30 -0.35
C ILE A 16 2.62 2.10 -1.51
N ILE A 17 3.95 2.19 -1.55
CA ILE A 17 4.67 2.91 -2.61
C ILE A 17 4.38 2.27 -3.97
N VAL A 18 4.46 0.95 -4.07
CA VAL A 18 4.20 0.21 -5.31
C VAL A 18 2.79 0.47 -5.82
N TYR A 19 1.78 0.48 -4.93
CA TYR A 19 0.41 0.82 -5.29
C TYR A 19 0.31 2.20 -5.94
N TRP A 20 0.92 3.22 -5.32
CA TRP A 20 0.83 4.60 -5.80
C TRP A 20 1.62 4.84 -7.09
N VAL A 21 2.79 4.23 -7.22
CA VAL A 21 3.58 4.27 -8.45
C VAL A 21 2.78 3.66 -9.60
N TYR A 22 2.21 2.47 -9.41
CA TYR A 22 1.44 1.79 -10.45
C TYR A 22 0.16 2.57 -10.82
N SER A 23 -0.56 3.06 -9.82
CA SER A 23 -1.76 3.88 -10.01
C SER A 23 -1.44 5.20 -10.72
N GLY A 24 -0.34 5.85 -10.34
CA GLY A 24 0.15 7.07 -10.98
C GLY A 24 0.55 6.85 -12.42
N MET A 25 1.27 5.75 -12.71
CA MET A 25 1.61 5.36 -14.09
C MET A 25 0.36 5.13 -14.94
N TYR A 26 -0.66 4.44 -14.41
CA TYR A 26 -1.93 4.24 -15.09
C TYR A 26 -2.63 5.56 -15.42
N GLU A 27 -2.62 6.52 -14.48
CA GLU A 27 -3.22 7.83 -14.70
C GLU A 27 -2.44 8.68 -15.72
N MET A 28 -1.10 8.62 -15.71
CA MET A 28 -0.24 9.31 -16.69
C MET A 28 -0.43 8.79 -18.12
N LEU A 29 -0.57 7.48 -18.27
CA LEU A 29 -0.90 6.83 -19.54
C LEU A 29 -2.34 7.12 -19.99
N GLY A 30 -3.15 7.73 -19.12
CA GLY A 30 -4.51 8.17 -19.43
C GLY A 30 -4.65 9.13 -20.59
N SER A 31 -3.60 9.89 -20.92
CA SER A 31 -3.59 10.80 -22.07
C SER A 31 -3.51 10.08 -23.42
N LEU A 32 -3.17 8.79 -23.42
CA LEU A 32 -3.08 7.94 -24.61
C LEU A 32 -4.42 7.28 -24.95
N ASP A 33 -5.52 8.03 -24.84
CA ASP A 33 -6.89 7.54 -25.08
C ASP A 33 -7.05 6.87 -26.46
N VAL A 34 -6.25 7.26 -27.46
CA VAL A 34 -6.20 6.68 -28.82
C VAL A 34 -5.82 5.20 -28.85
N TYR A 35 -5.09 4.70 -27.84
CA TYR A 35 -4.64 3.31 -27.78
C TYR A 35 -5.50 2.44 -26.85
N ARG A 36 -6.55 3.00 -26.24
CA ARG A 36 -7.43 2.26 -25.32
C ARG A 36 -8.54 1.55 -26.09
N LEU A 37 -8.83 0.31 -25.69
CA LEU A 37 -9.93 -0.48 -26.25
C LEU A 37 -11.32 0.06 -25.87
N HIS A 38 -11.42 0.70 -24.69
CA HIS A 38 -12.62 1.42 -24.24
C HIS A 38 -12.27 2.84 -23.84
N SER A 39 -13.12 3.79 -24.21
CA SER A 39 -12.95 5.19 -23.83
C SER A 39 -13.04 5.33 -22.29
N ARG A 40 -12.26 6.25 -21.71
CA ARG A 40 -12.36 6.58 -20.28
C ARG A 40 -13.79 6.94 -19.86
N LYS A 41 -14.54 7.56 -20.77
CA LYS A 41 -15.92 8.00 -20.55
C LYS A 41 -16.88 6.82 -20.35
N GLU A 42 -16.78 5.77 -21.17
CA GLU A 42 -17.57 4.55 -20.97
C GLU A 42 -17.18 3.79 -19.70
N GLU A 43 -15.89 3.80 -19.35
CA GLU A 43 -15.39 3.18 -18.12
C GLU A 43 -15.91 3.90 -16.87
N ASP A 44 -15.84 5.24 -16.87
CA ASP A 44 -16.33 6.08 -15.76
C ASP A 44 -17.87 6.05 -15.66
N GLU A 45 -18.61 5.92 -16.77
CA GLU A 45 -20.07 5.74 -16.77
C GLU A 45 -20.49 4.36 -16.23
N LYS A 46 -19.68 3.32 -16.46
CA LYS A 46 -19.91 1.98 -15.88
C LYS A 46 -19.35 1.84 -14.47
N ASN A 47 -18.46 2.74 -14.05
CA ASN A 47 -17.89 2.70 -12.73
C ASN A 47 -18.89 3.23 -11.71
N LEU A 48 -19.48 2.31 -10.95
CA LEU A 48 -20.46 2.62 -9.91
C LEU A 48 -19.85 3.43 -8.74
N VAL A 49 -18.52 3.49 -8.62
CA VAL A 49 -17.83 4.15 -7.51
C VAL A 49 -16.93 5.29 -8.01
N PRO A 50 -17.14 6.53 -7.54
CA PRO A 50 -16.25 7.64 -7.88
C PRO A 50 -14.81 7.37 -7.46
N LYS A 51 -13.83 7.73 -8.29
CA LYS A 51 -12.39 7.60 -7.99
C LYS A 51 -12.00 8.20 -6.63
N LYS A 52 -12.66 9.30 -6.22
CA LYS A 52 -12.46 9.92 -4.90
C LYS A 52 -12.82 9.00 -3.74
N GLU A 53 -13.87 8.20 -3.87
CA GLU A 53 -14.28 7.24 -2.84
C GLU A 53 -13.31 6.04 -2.80
N VAL A 54 -12.82 5.60 -3.97
CA VAL A 54 -11.75 4.58 -4.04
C VAL A 54 -10.49 5.04 -3.31
N VAL A 55 -10.03 6.28 -3.56
CA VAL A 55 -8.85 6.85 -2.89
C VAL A 55 -9.03 6.91 -1.38
N LYS A 56 -10.19 7.35 -0.89
CA LYS A 56 -10.50 7.34 0.55
C LYS A 56 -10.45 5.93 1.13
N GLY A 57 -11.04 4.95 0.44
CA GLY A 57 -11.02 3.55 0.85
C GLY A 57 -9.60 2.99 0.94
N VAL A 58 -8.76 3.28 -0.05
CA VAL A 58 -7.35 2.84 -0.07
C VAL A 58 -6.55 3.48 1.05
N LEU A 59 -6.72 4.78 1.30
CA LEU A 59 -6.02 5.47 2.41
C LEU A 59 -6.43 4.89 3.77
N LEU A 60 -7.71 4.58 3.96
CA LEU A 60 -8.19 3.93 5.18
C LEU A 60 -7.58 2.52 5.33
N GLN A 61 -7.55 1.73 4.26
CA GLN A 61 -6.94 0.40 4.27
C GLN A 61 -5.44 0.45 4.57
N GLN A 62 -4.70 1.39 3.96
CA GLN A 62 -3.26 1.55 4.21
C GLN A 62 -2.97 2.02 5.64
N ALA A 63 -3.81 2.88 6.22
CA ALA A 63 -3.72 3.28 7.62
C ALA A 63 -3.94 2.08 8.57
N LEU A 64 -4.96 1.26 8.28
CA LEU A 64 -5.20 0.02 9.03
C LEU A 64 -4.06 -0.98 8.88
N GLN A 65 -3.51 -1.14 7.68
CA GLN A 65 -2.35 -2.01 7.42
C GLN A 65 -1.14 -1.56 8.23
N ALA A 66 -0.81 -0.27 8.22
CA ALA A 66 0.31 0.28 9.00
C ALA A 66 0.10 0.09 10.52
N LEU A 67 -1.14 0.28 11.01
CA LEU A 67 -1.48 0.06 12.40
C LEU A 67 -1.30 -1.42 12.79
N VAL A 68 -1.86 -2.34 12.02
CA VAL A 68 -1.75 -3.79 12.27
C VAL A 68 -0.29 -4.24 12.22
N ALA A 69 0.48 -3.79 11.22
CA ALA A 69 1.91 -4.09 11.12
C ALA A 69 2.67 -3.61 12.37
N SER A 70 2.42 -2.37 12.82
CA SER A 70 3.05 -1.81 14.02
C SER A 70 2.77 -2.64 15.28
N ILE A 71 1.52 -3.08 15.46
CA ILE A 71 1.12 -3.94 16.59
C ILE A 71 1.83 -5.30 16.50
N LEU A 72 1.84 -5.93 15.32
CA LEU A 72 2.51 -7.22 15.13
C LEU A 72 4.00 -7.16 15.44
N TYR A 73 4.68 -6.09 15.03
CA TYR A 73 6.10 -5.90 15.34
C TYR A 73 6.34 -5.65 16.83
N ALA A 74 5.47 -4.88 17.49
CA ALA A 74 5.55 -4.69 18.94
C ALA A 74 5.40 -6.03 19.70
N VAL A 75 4.43 -6.86 19.32
CA VAL A 75 4.22 -8.19 19.90
C VAL A 75 5.41 -9.10 19.65
N LYS A 76 5.93 -9.12 18.41
CA LYS A 76 7.13 -9.91 18.06
C LYS A 76 8.33 -9.51 18.92
N SER A 77 8.54 -8.21 19.14
CA SER A 77 9.62 -7.71 20.00
C SER A 77 9.49 -8.24 21.43
N ILE A 78 8.31 -8.10 22.03
CA ILE A 78 8.03 -8.56 23.40
C ILE A 78 8.26 -10.07 23.53
N TYR A 79 7.78 -10.85 22.56
CA TYR A 79 7.96 -12.29 22.56
C TYR A 79 9.44 -12.71 22.48
N ASN A 80 10.21 -12.05 21.61
CA ASN A 80 11.64 -12.31 21.47
C ASN A 80 12.39 -11.98 22.78
N ASP A 81 12.08 -10.86 23.42
CA ASP A 81 12.67 -10.47 24.71
C ASP A 81 12.34 -11.51 25.79
N PHE A 82 11.10 -12.00 25.84
CA PHE A 82 10.68 -13.03 26.78
C PHE A 82 11.43 -14.35 26.58
N ILE A 83 11.58 -14.83 25.34
CA ILE A 83 12.34 -16.05 25.06
C ILE A 83 13.80 -15.90 25.50
N LEU A 84 14.42 -14.77 25.16
CA LEU A 84 15.82 -14.54 25.49
C LEU A 84 16.06 -14.52 27.01
N LEU A 85 15.08 -14.04 27.79
CA LEU A 85 15.10 -14.10 29.25
C LEU A 85 14.85 -15.51 29.82
N SER A 86 14.16 -16.37 29.08
CA SER A 86 13.90 -17.77 29.50
C SER A 86 15.04 -18.73 29.19
N GLU A 87 15.98 -18.32 28.32
CA GLU A 87 17.17 -19.10 27.93
C GLU A 87 18.43 -18.79 28.78
N ILE A 88 18.37 -17.81 29.69
CA ILE A 88 19.42 -17.43 30.66
C ILE A 88 19.14 -18.09 32.01
#